data_AF-A0A4Q9KW08-F1
#
_entry.id   AF-A0A4Q9KW08-F1
#
_cell.length_a   1.000
_cell.length_b   1.000
_cell.length_c   1.000
_cell.angle_alpha   90.00
_cell.angle_beta   90.00
_cell.angle_gamma   90.00
#
_symmetry.space_group_name_H-M   'P 1'
#
loop_
_entity.id
_entity.type
_entity.pdbx_description
1 polymer ?
#
loop_
_entity_poly.entity_id
_entity_poly.type
_entity_poly.pdbx_seq_one_letter_code
_entity_poly.pdbx_strand_id
1 'polypeptide(L)'
;MLPMLLDFKNLETLDLGNFEIPLNSLEQLYQTNLSETIKTLKIYHYTFASGEYQIFNIIRNLKSLHLRNCSLFSKFELILGTFSAEKIIECIHIENSDIGEDDIKYISTLRIQYLILINTKNNLSKIYYNLCNEVIRQSLVRLKILYQKDENYFDISQFFKTFNRLECFEIKLSPLYWL
;
A
#
# COMPACT_ATOMS: atom_id res chain seq x y z
N MET A 1 5.26 -19.33 -15.29
CA MET A 1 4.73 -18.96 -13.96
C MET A 1 3.42 -19.70 -13.65
N LEU A 2 2.43 -19.65 -14.54
CA LEU A 2 1.12 -20.35 -14.44
C LEU A 2 1.10 -21.81 -13.93
N PRO A 3 1.89 -22.75 -14.47
CA PRO A 3 1.73 -24.17 -14.10
C PRO A 3 2.08 -24.44 -12.63
N MET A 4 3.05 -23.71 -12.08
CA MET A 4 3.51 -23.91 -10.70
C MET A 4 2.56 -23.30 -9.65
N LEU A 5 1.81 -22.26 -10.01
CA LEU A 5 0.92 -21.57 -9.08
C LEU A 5 -0.38 -22.36 -8.82
N LEU A 6 -0.84 -23.14 -9.80
CA LEU A 6 -2.07 -23.94 -9.71
C LEU A 6 -2.03 -25.05 -8.64
N ASP A 7 -0.84 -25.48 -8.21
CA ASP A 7 -0.68 -26.56 -7.24
C ASP A 7 -0.86 -26.10 -5.78
N PHE A 8 -0.79 -24.79 -5.51
CA PHE A 8 -0.81 -24.25 -4.15
C PHE A 8 -2.22 -23.89 -3.67
N LYS A 9 -3.01 -24.91 -3.29
CA LYS A 9 -4.42 -24.71 -2.88
C LYS A 9 -4.66 -23.83 -1.65
N ASN A 10 -3.65 -23.62 -0.80
CA ASN A 10 -3.76 -22.89 0.48
C ASN A 10 -2.75 -21.74 0.60
N LEU A 11 -2.33 -21.14 -0.52
CA LEU A 11 -1.30 -20.10 -0.51
C LEU A 11 -1.81 -18.81 0.13
N GLU A 12 -1.36 -18.49 1.34
CA GLU A 12 -1.77 -17.25 2.01
C GLU A 12 -0.91 -16.04 1.63
N THR A 13 0.34 -16.26 1.22
CA THR A 13 1.29 -15.20 0.86
C THR A 13 1.82 -15.43 -0.53
N LEU A 14 1.56 -14.47 -1.43
CA LEU A 14 2.17 -14.42 -2.75
C LEU A 14 3.19 -13.27 -2.75
N ASP A 15 4.47 -13.64 -2.70
CA ASP A 15 5.59 -12.70 -2.74
C ASP A 15 6.27 -12.77 -4.11
N LEU A 16 6.04 -11.75 -4.93
CA LEU A 16 6.61 -11.63 -6.27
C LEU A 16 7.83 -10.69 -6.28
N GLY A 17 8.34 -10.29 -5.12
CA GLY A 17 9.29 -9.19 -5.01
C GLY A 17 10.66 -9.40 -5.67
N ASN A 18 11.06 -10.67 -5.85
CA ASN A 18 12.35 -11.05 -6.43
C ASN A 18 12.21 -11.62 -7.85
N PHE A 19 11.04 -11.47 -8.47
CA PHE A 19 10.76 -12.01 -9.80
C PHE A 19 10.57 -10.89 -10.80
N GLU A 20 11.06 -11.10 -12.02
CA GLU A 20 10.63 -10.31 -13.16
C GLU A 20 9.22 -10.74 -13.52
N ILE A 21 8.26 -9.83 -13.33
CA ILE A 21 6.85 -10.09 -13.63
C ILE A 21 6.58 -9.60 -15.05
N PRO A 22 6.22 -10.48 -16.01
CA PRO A 22 5.87 -10.05 -17.35
C PRO A 22 4.60 -9.18 -17.34
N LEU A 23 4.54 -8.18 -18.22
CA LEU A 23 3.36 -7.34 -18.37
C LEU A 23 2.10 -8.17 -18.67
N ASN A 24 0.96 -7.80 -18.08
CA ASN A 24 -0.34 -8.50 -18.17
C ASN A 24 -0.36 -9.91 -17.54
N SER A 25 0.74 -10.36 -16.92
CA SER A 25 0.76 -11.71 -16.33
C SER A 25 0.00 -11.81 -15.02
N LEU A 26 -0.32 -10.69 -14.34
CA LEU A 26 -1.11 -10.73 -13.11
C LEU A 26 -2.57 -11.10 -13.38
N GLU A 27 -3.07 -10.91 -14.59
CA GLU A 27 -4.41 -11.37 -15.01
C GLU A 27 -4.55 -12.90 -14.91
N GLN A 28 -3.44 -13.63 -14.90
CA GLN A 28 -3.45 -15.08 -14.72
C GLN A 28 -4.00 -15.46 -13.33
N LEU A 29 -3.90 -14.58 -12.33
CA LEU A 29 -4.50 -14.79 -11.01
C LEU A 29 -6.03 -14.90 -11.10
N TYR A 30 -6.67 -14.33 -12.12
CA TYR A 30 -8.11 -14.45 -12.37
C TYR A 30 -8.55 -15.89 -12.66
N GLN A 31 -7.63 -16.70 -13.16
CA GLN A 31 -7.91 -18.05 -13.68
C GLN A 31 -7.63 -19.13 -12.63
N THR A 32 -7.28 -18.75 -11.40
CA THR A 32 -6.88 -19.68 -10.34
C THR A 32 -7.70 -19.49 -9.08
N ASN A 33 -7.84 -20.54 -8.27
CA ASN A 33 -8.47 -20.43 -6.94
C ASN A 33 -7.58 -19.72 -5.90
N LEU A 34 -6.37 -19.29 -6.28
CA LEU A 34 -5.43 -18.63 -5.37
C LEU A 34 -5.98 -17.33 -4.81
N SER A 35 -6.79 -16.61 -5.58
CA SER A 35 -7.43 -15.37 -5.13
C SER A 35 -8.30 -15.54 -3.90
N GLU A 36 -8.81 -16.76 -3.65
CA GLU A 36 -9.61 -17.06 -2.47
C GLU A 36 -8.76 -17.26 -1.21
N THR A 37 -7.47 -17.58 -1.35
CA THR A 37 -6.61 -17.93 -0.20
C THR A 37 -5.58 -16.86 0.13
N ILE A 38 -5.16 -16.05 -0.85
CA ILE A 38 -4.16 -15.00 -0.66
C ILE A 38 -4.66 -13.95 0.34
N LYS A 39 -3.86 -13.74 1.38
CA LYS A 39 -4.01 -12.70 2.41
C LYS A 39 -2.90 -11.66 2.33
N THR A 40 -1.74 -12.01 1.81
CA THR A 40 -0.60 -11.11 1.63
C THR A 40 -0.13 -11.13 0.19
N LEU A 41 -0.12 -9.96 -0.46
CA LEU A 41 0.39 -9.78 -1.81
C LEU A 41 1.56 -8.81 -1.79
N LYS A 42 2.70 -9.22 -2.33
CA LYS A 42 3.86 -8.35 -2.52
C LYS A 42 4.25 -8.32 -3.98
N ILE A 43 4.29 -7.13 -4.56
CA ILE A 43 4.62 -6.89 -5.97
C ILE A 43 5.66 -5.79 -6.00
N TYR A 44 6.85 -6.09 -6.51
CA TYR A 44 7.93 -5.12 -6.62
C TYR A 44 8.33 -4.92 -8.09
N HIS A 45 8.88 -3.76 -8.42
CA HIS A 45 9.45 -3.44 -9.74
C HIS A 45 8.47 -3.70 -10.89
N TYR A 46 7.24 -3.22 -10.75
CA TYR A 46 6.16 -3.55 -11.70
C TYR A 46 5.34 -2.34 -12.15
N THR A 47 4.98 -2.36 -13.42
CA THR A 47 4.13 -1.35 -14.05
C THR A 47 2.80 -2.00 -14.40
N PHE A 48 1.73 -1.61 -13.71
CA PHE A 48 0.42 -2.23 -13.89
C PHE A 48 -0.22 -1.79 -15.20
N ALA A 49 -0.66 -2.77 -16.00
CA ALA A 49 -1.57 -2.49 -17.11
C ALA A 49 -3.00 -2.23 -16.60
N SER A 50 -3.80 -1.51 -17.38
CA SER A 50 -5.17 -1.15 -16.96
C SER A 50 -6.07 -2.35 -16.65
N GLY A 51 -5.84 -3.49 -17.31
CA GLY A 51 -6.60 -4.73 -17.09
C GLY A 51 -6.25 -5.45 -15.79
N GLU A 52 -5.06 -5.19 -15.22
CA GLU A 52 -4.53 -5.91 -14.06
C GLU A 52 -5.04 -5.38 -12.72
N TYR A 53 -5.62 -4.18 -12.69
CA TYR A 53 -6.17 -3.63 -11.44
C TYR A 53 -7.35 -4.44 -10.90
N GLN A 54 -7.99 -5.28 -11.72
CA GLN A 54 -9.09 -6.14 -11.24
C GLN A 54 -8.60 -7.24 -10.26
N ILE A 55 -7.29 -7.51 -10.16
CA ILE A 55 -6.77 -8.49 -9.18
C ILE A 55 -7.16 -8.11 -7.75
N PHE A 56 -7.20 -6.81 -7.44
CA PHE A 56 -7.52 -6.34 -6.11
C PHE A 56 -9.00 -6.52 -5.75
N ASN A 57 -9.89 -6.61 -6.76
CA ASN A 57 -11.30 -6.98 -6.57
C ASN A 57 -11.49 -8.48 -6.33
N ILE A 58 -10.61 -9.28 -6.90
CA ILE A 58 -10.74 -10.74 -6.92
C ILE A 58 -10.08 -11.37 -5.68
N ILE A 59 -8.98 -10.80 -5.19
CA ILE A 59 -8.31 -11.23 -3.94
C ILE A 59 -9.04 -10.67 -2.71
N ARG A 60 -10.26 -11.16 -2.46
CA ARG A 60 -11.16 -10.65 -1.40
C ARG A 60 -10.59 -10.80 0.01
N ASN A 61 -9.72 -11.78 0.21
CA ASN A 61 -9.12 -12.07 1.51
C ASN A 61 -7.84 -11.27 1.79
N LEU A 62 -7.41 -10.39 0.88
CA LEU A 62 -6.23 -9.55 1.05
C LEU A 62 -6.29 -8.71 2.34
N LYS A 63 -5.29 -8.88 3.19
CA LYS A 63 -5.10 -8.15 4.45
C LYS A 63 -3.83 -7.32 4.45
N SER A 64 -2.83 -7.74 3.69
CA SER A 64 -1.56 -7.04 3.58
C SER A 64 -1.14 -6.86 2.13
N LEU A 65 -0.83 -5.62 1.76
CA LEU A 65 -0.40 -5.25 0.42
C LEU A 65 0.94 -4.51 0.48
N HIS A 66 1.91 -4.98 -0.29
CA HIS A 66 3.24 -4.40 -0.38
C HIS A 66 3.54 -4.07 -1.84
N LEU A 67 3.69 -2.79 -2.14
CA LEU A 67 4.04 -2.26 -3.45
C LEU A 67 5.37 -1.52 -3.34
N ARG A 68 6.40 -1.96 -4.07
CA ARG A 68 7.72 -1.33 -4.04
C ARG A 68 8.23 -1.08 -5.45
N ASN A 69 8.68 0.13 -5.75
CA ASN A 69 9.11 0.51 -7.10
C ASN A 69 8.03 0.18 -8.16
N CYS A 70 6.76 0.43 -7.84
CA CYS A 70 5.64 0.19 -8.76
C CYS A 70 5.18 1.50 -9.42
N SER A 71 4.78 1.40 -10.68
CA SER A 71 4.13 2.50 -11.42
C SER A 71 2.62 2.27 -11.46
N LEU A 72 1.87 3.16 -10.83
CA LEU A 72 0.43 3.03 -10.56
C LEU A 72 -0.43 3.98 -11.42
N PHE A 73 0.18 4.88 -12.20
CA PHE A 73 -0.50 5.75 -13.18
C PHE A 73 -1.75 6.46 -12.64
N SER A 74 -1.71 6.93 -11.39
CA SER A 74 -2.84 7.57 -10.70
C SER A 74 -4.11 6.71 -10.59
N LYS A 75 -4.00 5.38 -10.66
CA LYS A 75 -5.12 4.42 -10.54
C LYS A 75 -5.14 3.72 -9.18
N PHE A 76 -4.56 4.36 -8.17
CA PHE A 76 -4.45 3.78 -6.84
C PHE A 76 -5.82 3.48 -6.20
N GLU A 77 -6.84 4.28 -6.50
CA GLU A 77 -8.22 4.02 -6.11
C GLU A 77 -8.75 2.68 -6.64
N LEU A 78 -8.26 2.16 -7.77
CA LEU A 78 -8.67 0.85 -8.28
C LEU A 78 -8.03 -0.30 -7.50
N ILE A 79 -6.94 -0.01 -6.77
CA ILE A 79 -6.24 -0.96 -5.90
C ILE A 79 -6.94 -1.00 -4.54
N LEU A 80 -7.20 0.17 -3.96
CA LEU A 80 -7.73 0.24 -2.60
C LEU A 80 -9.26 0.35 -2.52
N GLY A 81 -9.92 0.78 -3.60
CA GLY A 81 -11.38 0.85 -3.81
C GLY A 81 -12.12 -0.45 -3.56
N THR A 82 -11.37 -1.55 -3.59
CA THR A 82 -11.87 -2.92 -3.51
C THR A 82 -11.91 -3.43 -2.08
N PHE A 83 -11.22 -2.76 -1.15
CA PHE A 83 -11.26 -3.11 0.26
C PHE A 83 -12.56 -2.57 0.87
N SER A 84 -13.37 -3.48 1.42
CA SER A 84 -14.53 -3.08 2.20
C SER A 84 -14.12 -2.19 3.36
N ALA A 85 -14.81 -1.06 3.54
CA ALA A 85 -14.60 -0.12 4.65
C ALA A 85 -14.76 -0.78 6.04
N GLU A 86 -15.45 -1.92 6.11
CA GLU A 86 -15.65 -2.68 7.35
C GLU A 86 -14.44 -3.54 7.71
N LYS A 87 -13.65 -3.94 6.72
CA LYS A 87 -12.52 -4.85 6.88
C LYS A 87 -11.31 -4.10 7.44
N ILE A 88 -10.69 -4.69 8.46
CA ILE A 88 -9.39 -4.21 8.95
C ILE A 88 -8.30 -4.74 8.01
N ILE A 89 -7.60 -3.82 7.37
CA ILE A 89 -6.38 -4.06 6.60
C ILE A 89 -5.22 -4.09 7.60
N GLU A 90 -4.49 -5.19 7.64
CA GLU A 90 -3.38 -5.37 8.56
C GLU A 90 -2.20 -4.46 8.17
N CYS A 91 -1.86 -4.39 6.88
CA CYS A 91 -0.73 -3.57 6.44
C CYS A 91 -0.84 -3.07 5.00
N ILE A 92 -0.57 -1.79 4.80
CA ILE A 92 -0.28 -1.19 3.48
C ILE A 92 1.16 -0.67 3.52
N HIS A 93 2.02 -1.23 2.68
CA HIS A 93 3.40 -0.78 2.48
C HIS A 93 3.59 -0.31 1.05
N ILE A 94 3.93 0.96 0.90
CA ILE A 94 4.23 1.60 -0.38
C ILE A 94 5.62 2.21 -0.31
N GLU A 95 6.48 1.84 -1.26
CA GLU A 95 7.86 2.31 -1.33
C GLU A 95 8.25 2.69 -2.75
N ASN A 96 8.92 3.84 -2.92
CA ASN A 96 9.42 4.33 -4.21
C ASN A 96 8.37 4.23 -5.34
N SER A 97 7.09 4.43 -5.01
CA SER A 97 5.97 4.32 -5.95
C SER A 97 5.24 5.65 -6.04
N ASP A 98 4.61 5.91 -7.19
CA ASP A 98 3.99 7.19 -7.52
C ASP A 98 2.58 7.33 -6.91
N ILE A 99 2.52 7.53 -5.59
CA ILE A 99 1.27 7.93 -4.93
C ILE A 99 1.19 9.44 -4.73
N GLY A 100 0.04 10.01 -5.05
CA GLY A 100 -0.31 11.42 -4.87
C GLY A 100 -1.02 11.70 -3.55
N GLU A 101 -1.42 12.95 -3.36
CA GLU A 101 -2.15 13.40 -2.17
C GLU A 101 -3.55 12.78 -2.10
N ASP A 102 -4.25 12.67 -3.23
CA ASP A 102 -5.58 12.04 -3.31
C ASP A 102 -5.54 10.56 -2.92
N ASP A 103 -4.45 9.86 -3.23
CA ASP A 103 -4.24 8.46 -2.85
C ASP A 103 -4.09 8.32 -1.33
N ILE A 104 -3.33 9.22 -0.70
CA ILE A 104 -3.18 9.28 0.76
C ILE A 104 -4.52 9.63 1.42
N LYS A 105 -5.26 10.56 0.83
CA LYS A 105 -6.60 10.93 1.29
C LYS A 105 -7.54 9.73 1.20
N TYR A 106 -7.46 8.93 0.13
CA TYR A 106 -8.22 7.70 0.01
C TYR A 106 -7.83 6.68 1.10
N ILE A 107 -6.53 6.46 1.33
CA ILE A 107 -6.00 5.60 2.42
C ILE A 107 -6.61 6.00 3.77
N SER A 108 -6.80 7.29 4.02
CA SER A 108 -7.33 7.78 5.31
C SER A 108 -8.77 7.32 5.62
N THR A 109 -9.52 6.90 4.59
CA THR A 109 -10.90 6.40 4.73
C THR A 109 -10.96 4.93 5.14
N LEU A 110 -9.82 4.23 5.16
CA LEU A 110 -9.74 2.80 5.41
C LEU A 110 -9.37 2.49 6.87
N ARG A 111 -9.75 1.30 7.33
CA ARG A 111 -9.33 0.75 8.63
C ARG A 111 -8.00 0.04 8.48
N ILE A 112 -6.88 0.75 8.66
CA ILE A 112 -5.52 0.19 8.48
C ILE A 112 -4.81 0.13 9.82
N GLN A 113 -4.23 -1.02 10.16
CA GLN A 113 -3.38 -1.15 11.35
C GLN A 113 -1.98 -0.59 11.10
N TYR A 114 -1.31 -1.03 10.03
CA TYR A 114 0.07 -0.64 9.73
C TYR A 114 0.15 0.09 8.39
N LEU A 115 0.67 1.32 8.40
CA LEU A 115 0.91 2.10 7.20
C LEU A 115 2.40 2.43 7.09
N ILE A 116 3.01 2.03 5.97
CA ILE A 116 4.42 2.27 5.67
C ILE A 116 4.49 3.03 4.34
N LEU A 117 4.95 4.29 4.39
CA LEU A 117 5.14 5.15 3.24
C LEU A 117 6.62 5.52 3.14
N ILE A 118 7.33 5.00 2.14
CA ILE A 118 8.77 5.21 1.98
C ILE A 118 9.04 5.87 0.63
N ASN A 119 9.75 7.00 0.64
CA ASN A 119 10.17 7.72 -0.56
C ASN A 119 9.02 7.96 -1.56
N THR A 120 7.85 8.29 -1.02
CA THR A 120 6.74 8.78 -1.85
C THR A 120 7.00 10.24 -2.20
N LYS A 121 6.33 10.77 -3.23
CA LYS A 121 6.50 12.17 -3.67
C LYS A 121 5.95 13.20 -2.67
N ASN A 122 5.43 12.76 -1.53
CA ASN A 122 4.75 13.61 -0.56
C ASN A 122 5.68 13.97 0.59
N ASN A 123 5.69 15.26 0.94
CA ASN A 123 6.35 15.73 2.16
C ASN A 123 5.49 15.38 3.40
N LEU A 124 6.05 15.62 4.58
CA LEU A 124 5.40 15.21 5.82
C LEU A 124 4.09 15.96 6.09
N SER A 125 4.02 17.25 5.76
CA SER A 125 2.83 18.07 5.96
C SER A 125 1.65 17.58 5.11
N LYS A 126 1.89 17.29 3.83
CA LYS A 126 0.89 16.70 2.92
C LYS A 126 0.44 15.32 3.39
N ILE A 127 1.36 14.47 3.85
CA ILE A 127 1.00 13.16 4.41
C ILE A 127 0.07 13.36 5.62
N TYR A 128 0.43 14.23 6.55
CA TYR A 128 -0.37 14.47 7.75
C TYR A 128 -1.80 14.96 7.43
N TYR A 129 -1.92 16.04 6.65
CA TYR A 129 -3.23 16.65 6.38
C TYR A 129 -4.15 15.76 5.54
N ASN A 130 -3.60 14.88 4.71
CA ASN A 130 -4.40 13.90 3.96
C ASN A 130 -4.72 12.65 4.80
N LEU A 131 -3.89 12.26 5.78
CA LEU A 131 -4.16 11.13 6.66
C LEU A 131 -5.05 11.43 7.86
N CYS A 132 -5.17 12.68 8.30
CA CYS A 132 -5.89 13.01 9.55
C CYS A 132 -7.42 12.79 9.50
N ASN A 133 -7.95 12.27 8.40
CA ASN A 133 -9.37 12.02 8.19
C ASN A 133 -9.88 10.71 8.85
N GLU A 134 -11.20 10.59 8.81
CA GLU A 134 -12.14 9.95 9.74
C GLU A 134 -11.79 8.58 10.34
N VAL A 135 -11.42 7.59 9.53
CA VAL A 135 -11.42 6.17 9.92
C VAL A 135 -10.04 5.70 10.35
N ILE A 136 -8.99 6.10 9.62
CA ILE A 136 -7.64 5.62 9.88
C ILE A 136 -7.12 6.07 11.26
N ARG A 137 -7.52 7.26 11.73
CA ARG A 137 -7.14 7.79 13.05
C ARG A 137 -7.51 6.87 14.23
N GLN A 138 -8.54 6.04 14.05
CA GLN A 138 -9.04 5.10 15.05
C GLN A 138 -8.47 3.68 14.91
N SER A 139 -7.77 3.38 13.83
CA SER A 139 -7.31 2.03 13.51
C SER A 139 -5.78 1.92 13.38
N LEU A 140 -5.09 3.02 13.09
CA LEU A 140 -3.65 3.04 12.86
C LEU A 140 -2.88 2.79 14.15
N VAL A 141 -2.18 1.66 14.19
CA VAL A 141 -1.34 1.19 15.28
C VAL A 141 0.13 1.48 14.99
N ARG A 142 0.56 1.36 13.73
CA ARG A 142 1.95 1.63 13.34
C ARG A 142 2.00 2.52 12.10
N LEU A 143 2.80 3.57 12.18
CA LEU A 143 3.06 4.48 11.07
C LEU A 143 4.55 4.66 10.86
N LYS A 144 5.02 4.32 9.66
CA LYS A 144 6.39 4.56 9.22
C LYS A 144 6.39 5.45 7.99
N ILE A 145 7.13 6.56 8.07
CA ILE A 145 7.26 7.52 6.97
C ILE A 145 8.75 7.80 6.73
N LEU A 146 9.22 7.55 5.51
CA LEU A 146 10.47 8.10 5.00
C LEU A 146 10.11 9.13 3.92
N TYR A 147 10.31 10.41 4.19
CA TYR A 147 9.79 11.51 3.35
C TYR A 147 10.90 12.40 2.80
N GLN A 148 10.62 13.10 1.71
CA GLN A 148 11.51 14.12 1.16
C GLN A 148 11.44 15.41 1.98
N LYS A 149 12.59 16.06 2.19
CA LYS A 149 12.70 17.26 3.02
C LYS A 149 11.79 18.37 2.48
N ASP A 150 10.99 18.94 3.36
CA ASP A 150 10.23 20.16 3.10
C ASP A 150 11.10 21.39 3.45
N GLU A 151 10.89 22.50 2.76
CA GLU A 151 11.47 23.80 3.14
C GLU A 151 10.88 24.30 4.46
N ASN A 152 9.63 23.92 4.75
CA ASN A 152 8.92 24.32 5.94
C ASN A 152 9.04 23.30 7.08
N TYR A 153 9.23 23.80 8.29
CA TYR A 153 9.19 22.98 9.50
C TYR A 153 7.76 22.45 9.74
N PHE A 154 7.64 21.14 10.00
CA PHE A 154 6.41 20.50 10.42
C PHE A 154 6.56 19.93 11.83
N ASP A 155 5.63 20.28 12.73
CA ASP A 155 5.61 19.75 14.09
C ASP A 155 5.06 18.30 14.10
N ILE A 156 5.99 17.35 14.24
CA ILE A 156 5.72 15.91 14.32
C ILE A 156 4.78 15.56 15.49
N SER A 157 4.71 16.38 16.55
CA SER A 157 3.85 16.14 17.71
C SER A 157 2.35 16.04 17.34
N GLN A 158 1.96 16.64 16.21
CA GLN A 158 0.59 16.60 15.71
C GLN A 158 0.10 15.17 15.40
N PHE A 159 0.99 14.25 14.97
CA PHE A 159 0.60 12.86 14.74
C PHE A 159 0.09 12.19 16.02
N PHE A 160 0.80 12.34 17.13
CA PHE A 160 0.41 11.71 18.40
C PHE A 160 -0.92 12.24 18.95
N LYS A 161 -1.27 13.49 18.66
CA LYS A 161 -2.56 14.08 19.05
C LYS A 161 -3.72 13.57 18.19
N THR A 162 -3.44 13.15 16.97
CA THR A 162 -4.46 12.80 15.97
C THR A 162 -4.76 11.30 15.92
N PHE A 163 -3.75 10.43 16.08
CA PHE A 163 -3.90 8.98 15.95
C PHE A 163 -4.04 8.29 17.31
N ASN A 164 -5.27 7.92 17.67
CA ASN A 164 -5.64 7.47 19.02
C ASN A 164 -5.01 6.13 19.45
N ARG A 165 -4.58 5.31 18.48
CA ARG A 165 -4.06 3.95 18.73
C ARG A 165 -2.60 3.78 18.33
N LEU A 166 -1.91 4.87 18.01
CA LEU A 166 -0.56 4.81 17.50
C LEU A 166 0.40 4.33 18.58
N GLU A 167 0.94 3.12 18.41
CA GLU A 167 1.88 2.47 19.33
C GLU A 167 3.32 2.55 18.83
N CYS A 168 3.53 2.51 17.51
CA CYS A 168 4.86 2.61 16.90
C CYS A 168 4.87 3.69 15.82
N PHE A 169 5.83 4.59 15.91
CA PHE A 169 5.95 5.71 15.01
C PHE A 169 7.40 5.96 14.62
N GLU A 170 7.69 5.84 13.32
CA GLU A 170 9.02 6.05 12.77
C GLU A 170 8.94 7.08 11.64
N ILE A 171 9.49 8.27 11.87
CA ILE A 171 9.66 9.29 10.84
C ILE A 171 11.14 9.49 10.59
N LYS A 172 11.55 9.38 9.32
CA LYS A 172 12.92 9.62 8.89
C LYS A 172 12.93 10.51 7.66
N LEU A 173 13.97 11.32 7.54
CA LEU A 173 14.25 12.03 6.31
C LEU A 173 14.85 11.07 5.29
N SER A 174 14.34 11.08 4.06
CA SER A 174 14.95 10.34 2.96
C SER A 174 16.36 10.88 2.71
N PRO A 175 17.40 10.02 2.69
CA PRO A 175 18.72 10.44 2.24
C PRO A 175 18.61 10.98 0.81
N LEU A 176 19.07 12.20 0.55
CA LEU A 176 19.20 12.78 -0.79
C LEU A 176 20.23 12.00 -1.62
N TYR A 177 19.88 10.79 -2.05
CA TYR A 177 20.66 10.03 -3.00
C TYR A 177 19.68 9.40 -4.00
N TRP A 178 20.10 9.34 -5.27
CA TRP A 178 19.41 8.84 -6.47
C TRP A 178 18.63 9.88 -7.31
N LEU A 179 19.39 10.72 -8.02
CA LEU A 179 19.21 10.90 -9.46
C LEU A 179 19.96 9.77 -10.18
#